data_AF-A0A973F4B9-F1
#
_entry.id   AF-A0A973F4B9-F1
#
_cell.length_a   1.000
_cell.length_b   1.000
_cell.length_c   1.000
_cell.angle_alpha   90.00
_cell.angle_beta   90.00
_cell.angle_gamma   90.00
#
_symmetry.space_group_name_H-M   'P 1'
#
loop_
_entity.id
_entity.type
_entity.pdbx_description
1 polymer ?
#
loop_
_entity_poly.entity_id
_entity_poly.type
_entity_poly.pdbx_seq_one_letter_code
_entity_poly.pdbx_strand_id
1 'polypeptide(L)'
;GFMEVGACVIYDGKNVHLGLSPAYEWPVEVTKMILCGKADASQAFKLLGYTHHEKLGAMPGGIIGVLTGGRMGREQFTMYSIMMALIQLENADYYRL
;
A
#
# COMPACT_ATOMS: atom_id res chain seq x y z
N GLY A 1 16.19 2.14 -0.79
CA GLY A 1 14.98 2.26 -1.60
C GLY A 1 13.86 2.90 -0.80
N PHE A 2 12.88 3.51 -1.47
CA PHE A 2 11.66 4.03 -0.81
C PHE A 2 10.50 3.09 -1.15
N MET A 3 10.00 2.40 -0.12
CA MET A 3 9.00 1.34 -0.28
C MET A 3 7.62 1.87 0.06
N GLU A 4 6.64 1.54 -0.78
CA GLU A 4 5.23 1.60 -0.47
C GLU A 4 4.81 0.29 0.21
N VAL A 5 4.11 0.42 1.34
CA VAL A 5 3.49 -0.70 2.07
C VAL A 5 2.12 -0.27 2.58
N GLY A 6 1.15 -1.19 2.52
CA GLY A 6 -0.13 -1.04 3.20
C GLY A 6 -0.06 -1.72 4.57
N ALA A 7 -0.47 -1.02 5.62
CA ALA A 7 -0.60 -1.58 6.96
C ALA A 7 -2.07 -1.82 7.31
N CYS A 8 -2.37 -3.00 7.85
CA CYS A 8 -3.63 -3.31 8.51
C CYS A 8 -3.36 -3.50 10.00
N VAL A 9 -4.14 -2.84 10.85
CA VAL A 9 -4.06 -2.98 12.30
C VAL A 9 -5.45 -3.39 12.79
N ILE A 10 -5.53 -4.55 13.44
CA ILE A 10 -6.76 -5.06 14.05
C ILE A 10 -6.58 -5.02 15.56
N TYR A 11 -7.49 -4.33 16.26
CA TYR A 11 -7.56 -4.35 17.71
C TYR A 11 -8.75 -5.21 18.15
N ASP A 12 -8.49 -6.29 18.88
CA ASP A 12 -9.50 -7.27 19.30
C ASP A 12 -10.17 -6.94 20.65
N GLY A 13 -9.88 -5.77 21.21
CA GLY A 13 -10.30 -5.36 22.56
C GLY A 13 -9.25 -5.61 23.65
N LYS A 14 -8.16 -6.33 23.33
CA LYS A 14 -7.04 -6.58 24.25
C LYS A 14 -5.67 -6.43 23.58
N ASN A 15 -5.49 -7.02 22.40
CA ASN A 15 -4.22 -7.05 21.66
C ASN A 15 -4.35 -6.33 20.32
N VAL A 16 -3.20 -5.89 19.81
CA VAL A 16 -3.06 -5.28 18.48
C VAL A 16 -2.38 -6.29 17.54
N HIS A 17 -3.03 -6.57 16.42
CA HIS A 17 -2.56 -7.48 15.38
C HIS A 17 -2.18 -6.67 14.14
N LEU A 18 -0.90 -6.71 13.75
CA LEU A 18 -0.37 -5.93 12.64
C LEU A 18 -0.09 -6.82 11.43
N GLY A 19 -0.57 -6.41 10.27
CA GLY A 19 -0.24 -7.03 8.99
C GLY A 19 0.22 -6.00 7.99
N LEU A 20 1.24 -6.36 7.21
CA LEU A 20 1.74 -5.55 6.11
C LEU A 20 1.44 -6.24 4.78
N SER A 21 1.14 -5.48 3.75
CA SER A 21 1.12 -5.97 2.37
C SER A 21 2.56 -6.26 1.89
N PRO A 22 2.73 -6.89 0.72
CA PRO A 22 4.02 -6.90 0.04
C PRO A 22 4.54 -5.46 -0.16
N ALA A 23 5.86 -5.29 -0.09
CA ALA A 23 6.51 -4.01 -0.37
C ALA A 23 6.86 -3.89 -1.85
N TYR A 24 6.81 -2.67 -2.38
CA TYR A 24 7.33 -2.35 -3.71
C TYR A 24 7.85 -0.92 -3.75
N GLU A 25 8.75 -0.62 -4.69
CA GLU A 25 9.24 0.74 -4.89
C GLU A 25 8.40 1.48 -5.92
N TRP A 26 8.25 2.80 -5.74
CA TRP A 26 7.75 3.68 -6.77
C TRP A 26 8.85 4.01 -7.80
N PRO A 27 8.47 4.47 -9.01
CA PRO A 27 9.44 4.97 -9.97
C PRO A 27 10.33 6.06 -9.36
N VAL A 28 11.62 6.02 -9.66
CA VAL A 28 12.65 6.88 -9.03
C VAL A 28 12.29 8.37 -9.10
N GLU A 29 11.79 8.85 -10.24
CA GLU A 29 11.40 10.26 -10.41
C GLU A 29 10.17 10.64 -9.58
N VAL A 30 9.20 9.73 -9.41
CA VAL A 30 8.05 9.97 -8.51
C VAL A 30 8.55 10.17 -7.09
N THR A 31 9.37 9.24 -6.60
CA THR A 31 9.97 9.31 -5.26
C THR A 31 10.76 10.60 -5.07
N LYS A 32 11.58 10.99 -6.04
CA LYS A 32 12.36 12.23 -5.99
C LYS A 32 11.48 13.47 -5.90
N MET A 33 10.41 13.55 -6.69
CA MET A 33 9.47 14.68 -6.64
C MET A 33 8.85 14.85 -5.27
N ILE A 34 8.48 13.73 -4.62
CA ILE A 34 7.86 13.72 -3.30
C ILE A 34 8.86 14.11 -2.22
N LEU A 35 10.05 13.52 -2.22
CA LEU A 35 11.07 13.80 -1.20
C LEU A 35 11.63 15.21 -1.27
N CYS A 36 11.70 15.80 -2.47
CA CYS A 36 12.08 17.19 -2.63
C CYS A 36 10.92 18.17 -2.37
N GLY A 37 9.74 17.69 -1.95
CA GLY A 37 8.57 18.52 -1.64
C GLY A 37 7.95 19.22 -2.85
N LYS A 38 8.23 18.75 -4.07
CA LYS A 38 7.72 19.36 -5.32
C LYS A 38 6.28 18.96 -5.62
N ALA A 39 5.84 17.80 -5.14
CA ALA A 39 4.53 17.24 -5.42
C ALA A 39 4.14 16.19 -4.37
N ASP A 40 2.84 16.00 -4.13
CA ASP A 40 2.34 14.77 -3.50
C ASP A 40 2.34 13.58 -4.50
N ALA A 41 1.98 12.39 -4.01
CA ALA A 41 1.93 11.19 -4.86
C ALA A 41 0.99 11.34 -6.07
N SER A 42 -0.23 11.86 -5.87
CA SER A 42 -1.19 12.00 -6.98
C SER A 42 -0.69 12.99 -8.04
N GLN A 43 -0.11 14.10 -7.60
CA GLN A 43 0.49 15.09 -8.46
C GLN A 43 1.70 14.51 -9.22
N ALA A 44 2.62 13.83 -8.53
CA ALA A 44 3.83 13.28 -9.14
C ALA A 44 3.52 12.22 -10.21
N PHE A 45 2.64 11.27 -9.90
CA PHE A 45 2.25 10.23 -10.87
C PHE A 45 1.51 10.81 -12.08
N LYS A 46 0.67 11.84 -11.90
CA LYS A 46 0.01 12.54 -13.02
C LYS A 46 0.99 13.34 -13.87
N LEU A 47 1.87 14.14 -13.24
CA LEU A 47 2.86 14.98 -13.93
C LEU A 47 3.86 14.16 -14.75
N LEU A 48 4.20 12.95 -14.28
CA LEU A 48 5.09 12.02 -14.98
C LEU A 48 4.37 11.11 -15.98
N GLY A 49 3.06 11.29 -16.17
CA GLY A 49 2.29 10.59 -17.22
C GLY A 49 1.91 9.14 -16.90
N TYR A 50 2.04 8.69 -15.65
CA TYR A 50 1.62 7.34 -15.25
C TYR A 50 0.11 7.19 -15.14
N THR A 51 -0.63 8.29 -14.99
CA THR A 51 -2.08 8.29 -14.86
C THR A 51 -2.68 9.62 -15.29
N HIS A 52 -3.95 9.60 -15.67
CA HIS A 52 -4.74 10.80 -15.96
C HIS A 52 -5.69 11.19 -14.81
N HIS A 53 -5.78 10.35 -13.78
CA HIS A 53 -6.64 10.61 -12.63
C HIS A 53 -6.07 11.72 -11.74
N GLU A 54 -6.93 12.62 -11.25
CA GLU A 54 -6.50 13.70 -10.35
C GLU A 54 -6.09 13.20 -8.97
N LYS A 55 -6.73 12.13 -8.49
CA LYS A 55 -6.45 11.51 -7.20
C LYS A 55 -6.23 10.04 -7.40
N LEU A 56 -5.09 9.52 -6.94
CA LEU A 56 -4.81 8.08 -6.98
C LEU A 56 -5.87 7.30 -6.20
N GLY A 57 -6.39 7.85 -5.10
CA GLY A 57 -7.46 7.23 -4.30
C GLY A 57 -8.73 6.88 -5.10
N ALA A 58 -9.07 7.69 -6.11
CA ALA A 58 -10.26 7.48 -6.93
C ALA A 58 -10.02 6.55 -8.14
N MET A 59 -8.78 6.11 -8.34
CA MET A 59 -8.41 5.24 -9.46
C MET A 59 -8.76 3.77 -9.15
N PRO A 60 -9.59 3.10 -9.99
CA PRO A 60 -9.83 1.66 -9.89
C PRO A 60 -8.50 0.88 -9.91
N GLY A 61 -8.32 -0.08 -9.01
CA GLY A 61 -7.06 -0.84 -8.87
C GLY A 61 -5.85 -0.04 -8.35
N GLY A 62 -5.95 1.29 -8.25
CA GLY A 62 -4.90 2.17 -7.75
C GLY A 62 -3.60 2.15 -8.54
N ILE A 63 -2.58 2.81 -7.99
CA ILE A 63 -1.31 2.95 -8.70
C ILE A 63 -0.57 1.62 -8.86
N ILE A 64 -0.75 0.69 -7.92
CA ILE A 64 -0.22 -0.67 -8.04
C ILE A 64 -0.80 -1.41 -9.26
N GLY A 65 -2.07 -1.16 -9.60
CA GLY A 65 -2.69 -1.66 -10.82
C GLY A 65 -1.96 -1.18 -12.09
N VAL A 66 -1.58 0.09 -12.13
CA VAL A 66 -0.79 0.65 -13.25
C VAL A 66 0.59 0.00 -13.30
N LEU A 67 1.31 -0.01 -12.18
CA LEU A 67 2.69 -0.48 -12.12
C LEU A 67 2.84 -1.99 -12.35
N THR A 68 1.80 -2.77 -12.04
CA THR A 68 1.78 -4.22 -12.30
C THR A 68 1.22 -4.58 -13.67
N GLY A 69 0.71 -3.63 -14.45
CA GLY A 69 0.00 -3.91 -15.69
C GLY A 69 -1.31 -4.67 -15.48
N GLY A 70 -2.02 -4.36 -14.40
CA GLY A 70 -3.32 -4.94 -14.05
C GLY A 70 -3.28 -6.30 -13.34
N ARG A 71 -2.10 -6.87 -13.09
CA ARG A 71 -1.95 -8.16 -12.41
C ARG A 71 -2.32 -8.13 -10.92
N MET A 72 -2.19 -6.96 -10.29
CA MET A 72 -2.58 -6.75 -8.89
C MET A 72 -3.22 -5.38 -8.71
N GLY A 73 -4.47 -5.37 -8.26
CA GLY A 73 -5.18 -4.16 -7.84
C GLY A 73 -4.97 -3.85 -6.36
N ARG A 74 -5.31 -2.63 -5.96
CA ARG A 74 -5.25 -2.16 -4.57
C ARG A 74 -6.07 -3.02 -3.62
N GLU A 75 -7.22 -3.51 -4.07
CA GLU A 75 -8.11 -4.37 -3.29
C GLU A 75 -7.40 -5.66 -2.89
N GLN A 76 -6.72 -6.31 -3.85
CA GLN A 76 -5.91 -7.51 -3.60
C GLN A 76 -4.68 -7.20 -2.74
N PHE A 77 -4.02 -6.06 -3.00
CA PHE A 77 -2.88 -5.60 -2.20
C PHE A 77 -3.25 -5.39 -0.73
N THR A 78 -4.38 -4.73 -0.46
CA THR A 78 -4.93 -4.53 0.89
C THR A 78 -5.39 -5.83 1.51
N MET A 79 -5.97 -6.76 0.72
CA MET A 79 -6.34 -8.08 1.21
C MET A 79 -5.12 -8.80 1.83
N TYR A 80 -3.93 -8.67 1.24
CA TYR A 80 -2.73 -9.26 1.84
C TYR A 80 -2.37 -8.66 3.20
N SER A 81 -2.46 -7.34 3.39
CA SER A 81 -2.17 -6.76 4.71
C SER A 81 -3.17 -7.22 5.77
N ILE A 82 -4.44 -7.37 5.41
CA ILE A 82 -5.48 -7.93 6.29
C ILE A 82 -5.16 -9.40 6.62
N MET A 83 -4.85 -10.22 5.62
CA MET A 83 -4.48 -11.63 5.84
C MET A 83 -3.29 -11.75 6.78
N MET A 84 -2.27 -10.89 6.65
CA MET A 84 -1.10 -10.92 7.54
C MET A 84 -1.46 -10.53 8.98
N ALA A 85 -2.41 -9.60 9.17
CA ALA A 85 -2.90 -9.25 10.51
C ALA A 85 -3.69 -10.42 11.13
N LEU A 86 -4.52 -11.09 10.32
CA LEU A 86 -5.32 -12.23 10.75
C LEU A 86 -4.48 -13.43 11.20
N ILE A 87 -3.26 -13.63 10.67
CA ILE A 87 -2.38 -14.72 11.13
C ILE A 87 -2.20 -14.69 12.65
N GLN A 88 -1.97 -13.51 13.22
CA GLN A 88 -1.78 -13.35 14.68
C GLN A 88 -3.09 -13.55 15.44
N LEU A 89 -4.20 -13.02 14.90
CA LEU A 89 -5.52 -13.10 15.53
C LEU A 89 -6.06 -14.53 15.56
N GLU A 90 -6.01 -15.25 14.44
CA GLU A 90 -6.56 -16.59 14.27
C GLU A 90 -5.71 -17.66 14.95
N ASN A 91 -4.41 -17.41 15.12
CA ASN A 91 -3.46 -18.32 15.76
C ASN A 91 -2.98 -17.77 17.11
N ALA A 92 -3.87 -17.10 17.85
CA ALA A 92 -3.51 -16.37 19.08
C ALA A 92 -2.68 -17.19 20.07
N ASP A 93 -2.86 -18.51 20.14
CA ASP A 93 -2.08 -19.38 21.02
C ASP A 93 -0.56 -19.36 20.74
N TYR A 94 -0.12 -19.07 19.51
CA TYR A 94 1.31 -18.95 19.15
C TYR A 94 1.91 -17.57 19.44
N TYR A 95 1.05 -16.56 19.64
CA TYR A 95 1.45 -15.15 19.71
C TYR A 95 1.15 -14.51 21.07
N ARG A 96 0.63 -15.27 22.04
CA ARG A 96 0.53 -14.85 23.44
C ARG A 96 1.91 -14.91 24.09
N LEU A 97 2.40 -13.77 24.57
CA LEU A 97 3.58 -13.66 25.44
C LEU A 97 3.24 -14.00 26.89
#